data_AF-A0A813LWZ5-F1
#
_entry.id   AF-A0A813LWZ5-F1
#
_cell.length_a   1.000
_cell.length_b   1.000
_cell.length_c   1.000
_cell.angle_alpha   90.00
_cell.angle_beta   90.00
_cell.angle_gamma   90.00
#
_symmetry.space_group_name_H-M   'P 1'
#
loop_
_entity.id
_entity.type
_entity.pdbx_description
1 polymer ?
#
loop_
_entity_poly.entity_id
_entity_poly.type
_entity_poly.pdbx_seq_one_letter_code
_entity_poly.pdbx_strand_id
1 'polypeptide(L)'
;MVRSPVTPWCLTLLVTSPFLLAENALSGPPVRELPRSNFSATRGGIPGHLQPFGSWRAGLLVQVRHDVPHPRAFFEEFSAVDDGHGKPLVLRGAARQMAAMSWTDEDLLARHGRARVGEVEIGLKETRQHGPAPGFQRLATFLQAYNQSDIHLVSPIPSRMLREVRLLSFLRCGGFLNFLGTHKLWIGRGGSRSVVHRDDAENVNCALAGRKRFALVHPRWRAKLEAHPNSAGPPPRGPDRFGFIDARLDPQQPGYGAYFQLDVDAMDLIRYPGWREVDWYQADLEAGDCIYIPHGWYHQVRAGPSRTVNVMVWYWRPERFEASTCTPRQPGGGPRFSDCSWGYMPPPGNGPPRGVVQHEGVGLRLTKCSRAGLHLARWPVRTEL
;
A
#
# COMPACT_ATOMS: atom_id res chain seq x y z
N MET A 1 43.08 26.93 -48.37
CA MET A 1 42.63 28.18 -47.72
C MET A 1 41.44 28.73 -48.47
N VAL A 2 40.45 29.21 -47.72
CA VAL A 2 39.05 29.44 -48.10
C VAL A 2 38.84 30.84 -48.70
N ARG A 3 37.83 30.95 -49.57
CA ARG A 3 37.28 32.19 -50.17
C ARG A 3 36.51 33.03 -49.13
N SER A 4 36.89 34.31 -49.01
CA SER A 4 36.10 35.57 -49.13
C SER A 4 34.53 35.54 -49.14
N PRO A 5 33.81 36.69 -49.08
CA PRO A 5 33.86 37.92 -48.23
C PRO A 5 32.42 38.32 -47.72
N VAL A 6 32.14 39.41 -46.95
CA VAL A 6 31.61 40.76 -47.38
C VAL A 6 30.81 41.31 -46.14
N THR A 7 31.30 42.29 -45.36
CA THR A 7 31.03 43.76 -45.28
C THR A 7 29.69 44.27 -44.66
N PRO A 8 29.66 45.51 -44.08
CA PRO A 8 28.87 45.88 -42.88
C PRO A 8 27.85 47.04 -43.08
N TRP A 9 27.27 47.59 -42.00
CA TRP A 9 27.29 49.01 -41.55
C TRP A 9 26.15 49.36 -40.54
N CYS A 10 26.55 50.00 -39.43
CA CYS A 10 25.77 50.75 -38.42
C CYS A 10 25.32 52.14 -38.97
N LEU A 11 24.58 53.07 -38.34
CA LEU A 11 24.14 53.46 -36.98
C LEU A 11 23.00 54.53 -37.23
N THR A 12 21.98 54.82 -36.41
CA THR A 12 22.01 55.71 -35.22
C THR A 12 20.58 55.95 -34.66
N LEU A 13 20.49 55.85 -33.32
CA LEU A 13 19.56 56.35 -32.27
C LEU A 13 18.26 57.12 -32.56
N LEU A 14 17.21 56.81 -31.79
CA LEU A 14 16.61 57.74 -30.81
C LEU A 14 15.80 56.99 -29.73
N VAL A 15 15.91 57.51 -28.50
CA VAL A 15 15.38 56.99 -27.23
C VAL A 15 13.94 57.49 -27.01
N THR A 16 13.07 56.64 -26.46
CA THR A 16 12.16 56.95 -25.32
C THR A 16 11.27 55.73 -25.01
N SER A 17 11.21 55.39 -23.73
CA SER A 17 10.23 54.48 -23.08
C SER A 17 9.44 55.37 -22.11
N PRO A 18 8.15 55.12 -21.78
CA PRO A 18 7.89 54.21 -20.65
C PRO A 18 6.56 53.42 -20.65
N PHE A 19 6.62 52.25 -19.98
CA PHE A 19 5.61 51.67 -19.09
C PHE A 19 4.21 51.27 -19.62
N LEU A 20 3.98 49.95 -19.73
CA LEU A 20 2.68 49.32 -19.56
C LEU A 20 2.81 48.18 -18.54
N LEU A 21 2.15 48.37 -17.39
CA LEU A 21 1.88 47.34 -16.39
C LEU A 21 0.83 46.38 -16.97
N ALA A 22 1.15 45.09 -17.04
CA ALA A 22 0.16 44.05 -17.24
C ALA A 22 0.30 43.04 -16.09
N GLU A 23 -0.73 42.99 -15.26
CA GLU A 23 -0.87 42.07 -14.14
C GLU A 23 -0.92 40.62 -14.66
N ASN A 24 -0.04 39.78 -14.10
CA ASN A 24 -0.08 38.33 -14.30
C ASN A 24 -1.29 37.74 -13.55
N ALA A 25 -2.37 37.45 -14.27
CA ALA A 25 -3.40 36.54 -13.81
C ALA A 25 -2.95 35.08 -14.02
N LEU A 26 -2.42 34.46 -12.97
CA LEU A 26 -2.18 33.02 -12.89
C LEU A 26 -3.52 32.28 -12.74
N SER A 27 -4.21 32.00 -13.84
CA SER A 27 -5.33 31.05 -13.86
C SER A 27 -4.79 29.64 -14.15
N GLY A 28 -4.63 28.84 -13.11
CA GLY A 28 -4.40 27.39 -13.24
C GLY A 28 -5.60 26.68 -13.90
N PRO A 29 -5.41 25.47 -14.45
CA PRO A 29 -6.50 24.73 -15.08
C PRO A 29 -7.58 24.37 -14.05
N PRO A 30 -8.86 24.28 -14.45
CA PRO A 30 -9.94 24.04 -13.51
C PRO A 30 -9.80 22.66 -12.87
N VAL A 31 -9.99 22.61 -11.56
CA VAL A 31 -10.13 21.38 -10.78
C VAL A 31 -11.30 20.59 -11.38
N ARG A 32 -10.99 19.44 -11.97
CA ARG A 32 -12.00 18.55 -12.55
C ARG A 32 -12.72 17.86 -11.39
N GLU A 33 -13.87 18.40 -10.99
CA GLU A 33 -14.78 17.70 -10.08
C GLU A 33 -15.13 16.33 -10.66
N LEU A 34 -15.08 15.29 -9.81
CA LEU A 34 -15.57 13.96 -10.16
C LEU A 34 -17.05 14.06 -10.53
N PRO A 35 -17.54 13.28 -11.54
CA PRO A 35 -18.95 13.27 -11.87
C PRO A 35 -19.75 12.88 -10.62
N ARG A 36 -20.72 13.72 -10.25
CA ARG A 36 -21.68 13.43 -9.19
C ARG A 36 -22.29 12.06 -9.49
N SER A 37 -21.98 11.06 -8.67
CA SER A 37 -22.70 9.79 -8.72
C SER A 37 -24.17 10.09 -8.47
N ASN A 38 -25.04 9.65 -9.37
CA ASN A 38 -26.49 9.67 -9.18
C ASN A 38 -26.83 8.79 -7.97
N PHE A 39 -26.78 9.37 -6.78
CA PHE A 39 -27.38 8.77 -5.59
C PHE A 39 -28.88 8.80 -5.81
N SER A 40 -29.43 7.69 -6.31
CA SER A 40 -30.87 7.45 -6.26
C SER A 40 -31.27 7.29 -4.80
N ALA A 41 -31.58 8.40 -4.14
CA ALA A 41 -32.26 8.39 -2.87
C ALA A 41 -33.68 7.87 -3.12
N THR A 42 -33.88 6.56 -2.94
CA THR A 42 -35.23 6.03 -2.75
C THR A 42 -35.81 6.74 -1.53
N ARG A 43 -36.96 7.41 -1.70
CA ARG A 43 -37.63 8.11 -0.59
C ARG A 43 -37.84 7.12 0.56
N GLY A 44 -37.09 7.29 1.65
CA GLY A 44 -37.15 6.47 2.87
C GLY A 44 -36.02 5.45 3.09
N GLY A 45 -35.07 5.28 2.16
CA GLY A 45 -33.96 4.32 2.31
C GLY A 45 -32.71 4.91 2.99
N ILE A 46 -31.94 4.07 3.70
CA ILE A 46 -30.60 4.43 4.20
C ILE A 46 -29.65 4.55 2.99
N PRO A 47 -29.01 5.72 2.74
CA PRO A 47 -28.07 5.87 1.63
C PRO A 47 -26.97 4.81 1.64
N GLY A 48 -26.75 4.15 0.50
CA GLY A 48 -25.73 3.11 0.34
C GLY A 48 -26.08 1.74 0.93
N HIS A 49 -27.28 1.55 1.47
CA HIS A 49 -27.71 0.24 1.96
C HIS A 49 -27.86 -0.76 0.80
N LEU A 50 -27.31 -1.96 0.98
CA LEU A 50 -27.18 -3.02 -0.03
C LEU A 50 -26.48 -2.54 -1.33
N GLN A 51 -25.61 -1.55 -1.19
CA GLN A 51 -24.73 -1.07 -2.26
C GLN A 51 -23.27 -1.37 -1.91
N PRO A 52 -22.34 -1.27 -2.88
CA PRO A 52 -20.92 -1.54 -2.64
C PRO A 52 -20.33 -0.67 -1.53
N PHE A 53 -19.30 -1.18 -0.84
CA PHE A 53 -18.55 -0.47 0.20
C PHE A 53 -18.14 0.94 -0.25
N GLY A 54 -18.42 1.93 0.59
CA GLY A 54 -18.24 3.35 0.31
C GLY A 54 -19.47 4.05 -0.27
N SER A 55 -20.54 3.33 -0.63
CA SER A 55 -21.71 3.93 -1.30
C SER A 55 -22.65 4.72 -0.38
N TRP A 56 -22.39 4.81 0.93
CA TRP A 56 -23.21 5.63 1.83
C TRP A 56 -22.92 7.12 1.71
N ARG A 57 -21.73 7.49 1.21
CA ARG A 57 -21.33 8.88 0.95
C ARG A 57 -20.12 8.97 0.03
N ALA A 58 -19.89 10.13 -0.59
CA ALA A 58 -18.68 10.35 -1.38
C ALA A 58 -17.40 10.22 -0.53
N GLY A 59 -16.40 9.52 -1.06
CA GLY A 59 -15.10 9.36 -0.43
C GLY A 59 -14.23 10.61 -0.58
N LEU A 60 -13.46 10.92 0.46
CA LEU A 60 -12.43 11.96 0.44
C LEU A 60 -11.21 11.48 -0.38
N LEU A 61 -10.47 12.36 -1.01
CA LEU A 61 -9.27 11.93 -1.74
C LEU A 61 -8.07 11.77 -0.80
N VAL A 62 -7.35 10.66 -0.91
CA VAL A 62 -6.03 10.53 -0.30
C VAL A 62 -5.08 11.56 -0.92
N GLN A 63 -4.16 12.11 -0.11
CA GLN A 63 -3.15 13.04 -0.60
C GLN A 63 -2.27 12.38 -1.67
N VAL A 64 -2.03 13.10 -2.76
CA VAL A 64 -1.23 12.64 -3.89
C VAL A 64 0.05 13.47 -3.98
N ARG A 65 1.19 12.82 -4.18
CA ARG A 65 2.46 13.45 -4.54
C ARG A 65 3.00 12.86 -5.83
N HIS A 66 3.73 13.68 -6.59
CA HIS A 66 4.43 13.27 -7.81
C HIS A 66 5.93 13.10 -7.60
N ASP A 67 6.41 13.44 -6.41
CA ASP A 67 7.78 13.22 -5.94
C ASP A 67 7.78 12.18 -4.80
N VAL A 68 8.91 11.52 -4.61
CA VAL A 68 9.11 10.64 -3.45
C VAL A 68 9.73 11.48 -2.33
N PRO A 69 9.04 11.69 -1.19
CA PRO A 69 9.50 12.60 -0.15
C PRO A 69 10.84 12.15 0.47
N HIS A 70 11.57 13.10 1.04
CA HIS A 70 12.74 12.79 1.86
C HIS A 70 12.33 11.94 3.09
N PRO A 71 13.15 10.97 3.55
CA PRO A 71 12.83 10.12 4.71
C PRO A 71 12.31 10.87 5.94
N ARG A 72 12.94 12.00 6.28
CA ARG A 72 12.50 12.85 7.41
C ARG A 72 11.10 13.43 7.19
N ALA A 73 10.87 14.05 6.04
CA ALA A 73 9.56 14.61 5.68
C ALA A 73 8.48 13.52 5.68
N PHE A 74 8.77 12.33 5.15
CA PHE A 74 7.85 11.20 5.22
C PHE A 74 7.50 10.82 6.67
N PHE A 75 8.51 10.72 7.53
CA PHE A 75 8.29 10.41 8.95
C PHE A 75 7.42 11.47 9.64
N GLU A 76 7.77 12.75 9.48
CA GLU A 76 7.17 13.87 10.21
C GLU A 76 5.81 14.31 9.65
N GLU A 77 5.53 14.11 8.36
CA GLU A 77 4.28 14.56 7.73
C GLU A 77 3.26 13.44 7.53
N PHE A 78 3.70 12.18 7.43
CA PHE A 78 2.84 11.05 7.06
C PHE A 78 2.86 9.89 8.05
N SER A 79 4.02 9.51 8.58
CA SER A 79 4.14 8.27 9.35
C SER A 79 3.89 8.44 10.85
N ALA A 80 4.45 9.49 11.48
CA ALA A 80 4.36 9.72 12.93
C ALA A 80 3.28 10.74 13.36
N VAL A 81 2.57 11.32 12.40
CA VAL A 81 1.50 12.30 12.65
C VAL A 81 0.23 11.66 13.23
N ASP A 82 -0.73 12.51 13.62
CA ASP A 82 -2.07 12.09 14.06
C ASP A 82 -1.99 11.08 15.21
N ASP A 83 -1.29 11.47 16.29
CA ASP A 83 -1.02 10.62 17.44
C ASP A 83 -0.42 9.25 17.08
N GLY A 84 0.36 9.22 16.01
CA GLY A 84 1.02 8.02 15.49
C GLY A 84 0.13 7.09 14.67
N HIS A 85 -1.10 7.51 14.29
CA HIS A 85 -1.95 6.80 13.32
C HIS A 85 -1.57 7.09 11.87
N GLY A 86 -0.81 8.14 11.62
CA GLY A 86 -0.31 8.48 10.29
C GLY A 86 -1.40 8.92 9.30
N LYS A 87 -0.98 9.30 8.09
CA LYS A 87 -1.82 9.74 6.98
C LYS A 87 -1.50 8.93 5.72
N PRO A 88 -2.50 8.35 5.03
CA PRO A 88 -2.30 7.69 3.76
C PRO A 88 -1.76 8.65 2.71
N LEU A 89 -0.94 8.11 1.80
CA LEU A 89 -0.28 8.89 0.77
C LEU A 89 -0.17 8.08 -0.51
N VAL A 90 -0.55 8.67 -1.64
CA VAL A 90 -0.28 8.12 -2.98
C VAL A 90 0.93 8.81 -3.58
N LEU A 91 1.88 8.03 -4.08
CA LEU A 91 3.09 8.47 -4.76
C LEU A 91 3.00 8.06 -6.23
N ARG A 92 2.77 9.02 -7.12
CA ARG A 92 2.63 8.77 -8.55
C ARG A 92 3.95 8.36 -9.18
N GLY A 93 3.93 7.27 -9.93
CA GLY A 93 5.11 6.79 -10.67
C GLY A 93 6.31 6.35 -9.83
N ALA A 94 6.19 6.23 -8.51
CA ALA A 94 7.30 5.91 -7.61
C ALA A 94 7.94 4.54 -7.88
N ALA A 95 7.19 3.59 -8.44
CA ALA A 95 7.70 2.26 -8.81
C ALA A 95 8.33 2.18 -10.21
N ARG A 96 8.25 3.24 -11.04
CA ARG A 96 8.67 3.20 -12.45
C ARG A 96 10.14 2.81 -12.67
N GLN A 97 11.00 3.03 -11.67
CA GLN A 97 12.42 2.67 -11.72
C GLN A 97 12.72 1.23 -11.24
N MET A 98 11.70 0.46 -10.85
CA MET A 98 11.87 -0.95 -10.50
C MET A 98 11.95 -1.79 -11.77
N ALA A 99 12.91 -2.71 -11.86
CA ALA A 99 12.98 -3.66 -12.97
C ALA A 99 11.69 -4.52 -13.03
N ALA A 100 11.04 -4.76 -11.90
CA ALA A 100 9.77 -5.47 -11.80
C ALA A 100 8.61 -4.83 -12.61
N MET A 101 8.73 -3.57 -13.04
CA MET A 101 7.75 -2.94 -13.94
C MET A 101 7.66 -3.64 -15.30
N SER A 102 8.67 -4.42 -15.70
CA SER A 102 8.66 -5.17 -16.97
C SER A 102 8.00 -6.55 -16.87
N TRP A 103 7.40 -6.91 -15.72
CA TRP A 103 6.84 -8.25 -15.50
C TRP A 103 5.54 -8.49 -16.29
N THR A 104 5.68 -9.16 -17.44
CA THR A 104 4.58 -9.82 -18.14
C THR A 104 4.44 -11.27 -17.69
N ASP A 105 3.35 -11.94 -18.06
CA ASP A 105 3.18 -13.36 -17.71
C ASP A 105 4.18 -14.25 -18.45
N GLU A 106 4.49 -13.94 -19.71
CA GLU A 106 5.48 -14.64 -20.53
C GLU A 106 6.88 -14.50 -19.92
N ASP A 107 7.25 -13.29 -19.51
CA ASP A 107 8.51 -12.98 -18.86
C ASP A 107 8.67 -13.68 -17.51
N LEU A 108 7.63 -13.63 -16.67
CA LEU A 108 7.60 -14.32 -15.39
C LEU A 108 7.66 -15.84 -15.55
N LEU A 109 6.95 -16.42 -16.53
CA LEU A 109 6.97 -17.84 -16.81
C LEU A 109 8.36 -18.29 -17.26
N ALA A 110 8.98 -17.54 -18.19
CA ALA A 110 10.30 -17.86 -18.73
C ALA A 110 11.42 -17.75 -17.69
N ARG A 111 11.46 -16.67 -16.90
CA ARG A 111 12.56 -16.39 -15.97
C ARG A 111 12.34 -16.96 -14.58
N HIS A 112 11.09 -17.03 -14.13
CA HIS A 112 10.72 -17.31 -12.73
C HIS A 112 9.69 -18.43 -12.57
N GLY A 113 9.29 -19.15 -13.63
CA GLY A 113 8.23 -20.17 -13.55
C GLY A 113 8.48 -21.28 -12.52
N ARG A 114 9.75 -21.62 -12.24
CA ARG A 114 10.14 -22.61 -11.21
C ARG A 114 10.13 -22.07 -9.78
N ALA A 115 9.95 -20.77 -9.59
CA ALA A 115 9.94 -20.15 -8.27
C ALA A 115 8.78 -20.70 -7.44
N ARG A 116 9.08 -21.03 -6.18
CA ARG A 116 8.03 -21.40 -5.21
C ARG A 116 7.25 -20.15 -4.83
N VAL A 117 5.93 -20.30 -4.77
CA VAL A 117 5.02 -19.27 -4.28
C VAL A 117 4.35 -19.71 -2.99
N GLY A 118 3.81 -18.75 -2.26
CA GLY A 118 3.01 -18.94 -1.05
C GLY A 118 1.57 -19.29 -1.41
N GLU A 119 0.63 -18.55 -0.85
CA GLU A 119 -0.79 -18.86 -0.94
C GLU A 119 -1.39 -18.41 -2.29
N VAL A 120 -2.36 -19.20 -2.74
CA VAL A 120 -3.28 -18.83 -3.82
C VAL A 120 -4.66 -18.85 -3.22
N GLU A 121 -5.31 -17.69 -3.14
CA GLU A 121 -6.67 -17.57 -2.64
C GLU A 121 -7.67 -18.09 -3.67
N ILE A 122 -8.71 -18.78 -3.18
CA ILE A 122 -9.86 -19.19 -3.98
C ILE A 122 -10.93 -18.10 -3.86
N GLY A 123 -11.46 -17.69 -5.00
CA GLY A 123 -12.44 -16.62 -5.10
C GLY A 123 -11.76 -15.28 -5.37
N LEU A 124 -12.26 -14.53 -6.34
CA LEU A 124 -11.87 -13.14 -6.52
C LEU A 124 -12.51 -12.23 -5.46
N LYS A 125 -13.67 -12.63 -4.92
CA LYS A 125 -14.26 -12.00 -3.74
C LYS A 125 -13.75 -12.75 -2.51
N GLU A 126 -12.93 -12.07 -1.74
CA GLU A 126 -12.38 -12.62 -0.51
C GLU A 126 -13.51 -12.79 0.53
N THR A 127 -13.62 -13.99 1.10
CA THR A 127 -14.58 -14.28 2.19
C THR A 127 -13.93 -14.77 3.47
N ARG A 128 -12.62 -15.09 3.44
CA ARG A 128 -11.87 -15.73 4.53
C ARG A 128 -12.46 -17.07 5.01
N GLN A 129 -13.31 -17.71 4.20
CA GLN A 129 -13.96 -18.99 4.51
C GLN A 129 -13.27 -20.19 3.88
N HIS A 130 -12.45 -19.97 2.85
CA HIS A 130 -11.76 -21.02 2.12
C HIS A 130 -10.27 -20.95 2.40
N GLY A 131 -9.64 -22.11 2.58
CA GLY A 131 -8.19 -22.24 2.61
C GLY A 131 -7.55 -21.99 1.24
N PRO A 132 -6.21 -21.99 1.17
CA PRO A 132 -5.51 -21.76 -0.09
C PRO A 132 -5.80 -22.87 -1.11
N ALA A 133 -5.83 -22.50 -2.39
CA ALA A 133 -5.98 -23.42 -3.51
C ALA A 133 -4.85 -24.45 -3.52
N PRO A 134 -5.16 -25.76 -3.45
CA PRO A 134 -4.13 -26.79 -3.48
C PRO A 134 -3.48 -26.87 -4.86
N GLY A 135 -2.23 -27.35 -4.91
CA GLY A 135 -1.53 -27.64 -6.17
C GLY A 135 -0.75 -26.47 -6.79
N PHE A 136 -0.89 -25.24 -6.29
CA PHE A 136 -0.20 -24.07 -6.82
C PHE A 136 1.14 -23.76 -6.15
N GLN A 137 2.04 -24.74 -6.06
CA GLN A 137 3.33 -24.55 -5.39
C GLN A 137 4.36 -23.73 -6.20
N ARG A 138 4.15 -23.60 -7.52
CA ARG A 138 5.07 -22.93 -8.44
C ARG A 138 4.37 -21.80 -9.17
N LEU A 139 5.12 -20.73 -9.43
CA LEU A 139 4.62 -19.57 -10.17
C LEU A 139 4.08 -19.95 -11.55
N ALA A 140 4.74 -20.87 -12.27
CA ALA A 140 4.27 -21.33 -13.58
C ALA A 140 2.84 -21.91 -13.53
N THR A 141 2.56 -22.78 -12.57
CA THR A 141 1.26 -23.44 -12.43
C THR A 141 0.16 -22.41 -12.16
N PHE A 142 0.45 -21.39 -11.35
CA PHE A 142 -0.47 -20.28 -11.13
C PHE A 142 -0.70 -19.46 -12.41
N LEU A 143 0.38 -19.02 -13.07
CA LEU A 143 0.32 -18.17 -14.28
C LEU A 143 -0.45 -18.83 -15.43
N GLN A 144 -0.38 -20.16 -15.53
CA GLN A 144 -1.09 -20.93 -16.55
C GLN A 144 -2.60 -21.05 -16.29
N ALA A 145 -3.06 -20.89 -15.04
CA ALA A 145 -4.45 -21.13 -14.65
C ALA A 145 -5.23 -19.85 -14.32
N TYR A 146 -4.56 -18.85 -13.73
CA TYR A 146 -5.26 -17.76 -13.04
C TYR A 146 -6.12 -16.88 -13.95
N ASN A 147 -5.81 -16.79 -15.24
CA ASN A 147 -6.57 -15.96 -16.18
C ASN A 147 -7.96 -16.55 -16.49
N GLN A 148 -8.13 -17.86 -16.31
CA GLN A 148 -9.38 -18.59 -16.59
C GLN A 148 -10.08 -19.10 -15.33
N SER A 149 -9.49 -18.83 -14.16
CA SER A 149 -9.94 -19.34 -12.86
C SER A 149 -10.27 -18.19 -11.92
N ASP A 150 -11.07 -18.49 -10.88
CA ASP A 150 -11.38 -17.55 -9.82
C ASP A 150 -10.34 -17.67 -8.69
N ILE A 151 -9.09 -17.32 -8.99
CA ILE A 151 -7.97 -17.41 -8.04
C ILE A 151 -7.12 -16.15 -8.03
N HIS A 152 -6.52 -15.86 -6.88
CA HIS A 152 -5.64 -14.71 -6.67
C HIS A 152 -4.34 -15.14 -5.97
N LEU A 153 -3.18 -14.76 -6.49
CA LEU A 153 -1.91 -15.08 -5.84
C LEU A 153 -1.66 -14.11 -4.69
N VAL A 154 -1.43 -14.63 -3.49
CA VAL A 154 -0.97 -13.89 -2.32
C VAL A 154 0.27 -14.57 -1.75
N SER A 155 1.44 -14.15 -2.23
CA SER A 155 2.69 -14.84 -1.96
C SER A 155 3.74 -13.90 -1.38
N PRO A 156 4.66 -14.35 -0.51
CA PRO A 156 5.95 -13.68 -0.41
C PRO A 156 6.61 -13.58 -1.79
N ILE A 157 7.32 -12.48 -2.08
CA ILE A 157 8.08 -12.36 -3.33
C ILE A 157 9.16 -13.45 -3.34
N PRO A 158 9.23 -14.32 -4.37
CA PRO A 158 10.26 -15.35 -4.43
C PRO A 158 11.68 -14.77 -4.43
N SER A 159 12.63 -15.43 -3.78
CA SER A 159 13.96 -14.85 -3.50
C SER A 159 14.71 -14.35 -4.75
N ARG A 160 14.56 -15.02 -5.90
CA ARG A 160 15.19 -14.61 -7.17
C ARG A 160 14.61 -13.32 -7.77
N MET A 161 13.36 -13.00 -7.42
CA MET A 161 12.63 -11.82 -7.87
C MET A 161 12.90 -10.60 -6.99
N LEU A 162 13.38 -10.77 -5.75
CA LEU A 162 13.67 -9.68 -4.82
C LEU A 162 14.69 -8.66 -5.35
N ARG A 163 15.58 -9.08 -6.26
CA ARG A 163 16.56 -8.20 -6.90
C ARG A 163 15.95 -7.24 -7.93
N GLU A 164 14.71 -7.46 -8.32
CA GLU A 164 13.99 -6.66 -9.32
C GLU A 164 13.09 -5.60 -8.67
N VAL A 165 12.95 -5.64 -7.34
CA VAL A 165 12.15 -4.74 -6.51
C VAL A 165 13.05 -3.87 -5.63
N ARG A 166 12.78 -2.56 -5.58
CA ARG A 166 13.59 -1.59 -4.83
C ARG A 166 12.82 -1.02 -3.65
N LEU A 167 13.51 -0.75 -2.55
CA LEU A 167 12.94 0.06 -1.48
C LEU A 167 12.81 1.51 -1.96
N LEU A 168 11.66 2.14 -1.73
CA LEU A 168 11.45 3.56 -2.03
C LEU A 168 12.38 4.42 -1.16
N SER A 169 12.81 5.57 -1.67
CA SER A 169 13.86 6.37 -1.03
C SER A 169 13.52 6.83 0.38
N PHE A 170 12.25 7.08 0.70
CA PHE A 170 11.83 7.51 2.04
C PHE A 170 12.05 6.43 3.13
N LEU A 171 12.18 5.15 2.78
CA LEU A 171 12.48 4.07 3.74
C LEU A 171 13.97 3.80 3.93
N ARG A 172 14.85 4.50 3.19
CA ARG A 172 16.26 4.08 3.05
C ARG A 172 17.18 4.54 4.18
N CYS A 173 16.70 5.36 5.11
CA CYS A 173 17.36 5.80 6.34
C CYS A 173 16.31 6.31 7.33
N GLY A 174 16.70 6.80 8.50
CA GLY A 174 15.79 7.23 9.56
C GLY A 174 15.35 6.12 10.51
N GLY A 175 16.06 4.98 10.50
CA GLY A 175 15.73 3.79 11.31
C GLY A 175 14.78 2.79 10.65
N PHE A 176 14.10 3.14 9.55
CA PHE A 176 13.12 2.26 8.89
C PHE A 176 13.68 0.89 8.47
N LEU A 177 14.95 0.82 8.05
CA LEU A 177 15.60 -0.42 7.60
C LEU A 177 15.90 -1.41 8.73
N ASN A 178 15.67 -1.06 10.00
CA ASN A 178 15.87 -1.94 11.15
C ASN A 178 14.66 -2.84 11.45
N PHE A 179 13.51 -2.53 10.83
CA PHE A 179 12.20 -3.08 11.21
C PHE A 179 11.41 -3.63 10.01
N LEU A 180 12.10 -4.20 9.03
CA LEU A 180 11.46 -4.81 7.85
C LEU A 180 10.78 -6.13 8.22
N GLY A 181 9.45 -6.15 8.16
CA GLY A 181 8.63 -7.31 8.49
C GLY A 181 8.58 -8.30 7.33
N THR A 182 7.72 -8.05 6.35
CA THR A 182 7.52 -8.96 5.22
C THR A 182 7.42 -8.22 3.90
N HIS A 183 7.57 -8.96 2.81
CA HIS A 183 7.29 -8.50 1.46
C HIS A 183 6.22 -9.40 0.85
N LYS A 184 5.30 -8.83 0.06
CA LYS A 184 4.25 -9.62 -0.61
C LYS A 184 4.18 -9.28 -2.10
N LEU A 185 3.75 -10.26 -2.87
CA LEU A 185 3.46 -10.26 -4.29
C LEU A 185 1.98 -10.62 -4.45
N TRP A 186 1.23 -9.75 -5.10
CA TRP A 186 -0.13 -10.01 -5.51
C TRP A 186 -0.22 -10.07 -7.02
N ILE A 187 -0.82 -11.14 -7.57
CA ILE A 187 -1.11 -11.29 -9.00
C ILE A 187 -2.55 -11.78 -9.15
N GLY A 188 -3.31 -11.15 -10.04
CA GLY A 188 -4.68 -11.58 -10.35
C GLY A 188 -5.10 -11.14 -11.72
N ARG A 189 -6.14 -11.81 -12.26
CA ARG A 189 -6.69 -11.50 -13.60
C ARG A 189 -7.48 -10.19 -13.66
N GLY A 190 -7.68 -9.55 -12.52
CA GLY A 190 -8.57 -8.42 -12.33
C GLY A 190 -9.87 -8.83 -11.64
N GLY A 191 -10.65 -7.84 -11.20
CA GLY A 191 -11.97 -8.05 -10.59
C GLY A 191 -11.96 -8.51 -9.13
N SER A 192 -10.79 -8.74 -8.52
CA SER A 192 -10.71 -9.11 -7.11
C SER A 192 -11.19 -8.01 -6.17
N ARG A 193 -11.74 -8.42 -5.03
CA ARG A 193 -12.31 -7.56 -3.99
C ARG A 193 -11.91 -8.14 -2.64
N SER A 194 -11.13 -7.39 -1.89
CA SER A 194 -10.78 -7.78 -0.53
C SER A 194 -11.96 -7.58 0.41
N VAL A 195 -11.95 -8.28 1.54
CA VAL A 195 -12.74 -7.89 2.71
C VAL A 195 -12.24 -6.55 3.24
N VAL A 196 -13.03 -5.93 4.12
CA VAL A 196 -12.56 -4.78 4.90
C VAL A 196 -11.69 -5.31 6.04
N HIS A 197 -10.45 -4.85 6.12
CA HIS A 197 -9.52 -5.26 7.16
C HIS A 197 -8.56 -4.14 7.54
N ARG A 198 -7.84 -4.30 8.65
CA ARG A 198 -6.70 -3.47 9.04
C ARG A 198 -5.49 -4.34 9.30
N ASP A 199 -4.32 -3.84 8.92
CA ASP A 199 -3.04 -4.47 9.21
C ASP A 199 -2.42 -3.85 10.47
N ASP A 200 -1.66 -4.64 11.21
CA ASP A 200 -0.93 -4.16 12.38
C ASP A 200 0.46 -3.56 12.01
N ALA A 201 0.88 -3.67 10.75
CA ALA A 201 2.13 -3.11 10.22
C ALA A 201 1.89 -1.87 9.33
N GLU A 202 2.94 -1.08 9.12
CA GLU A 202 2.97 -0.06 8.08
C GLU A 202 3.11 -0.73 6.71
N ASN A 203 2.33 -0.31 5.71
CA ASN A 203 2.28 -0.97 4.41
C ASN A 203 2.56 0.03 3.27
N VAL A 204 3.57 -0.27 2.44
CA VAL A 204 3.79 0.44 1.18
C VAL A 204 3.53 -0.53 0.04
N ASN A 205 2.46 -0.28 -0.70
CA ASN A 205 1.97 -1.13 -1.78
C ASN A 205 2.12 -0.43 -3.14
N CYS A 206 2.90 -1.03 -4.04
CA CYS A 206 3.18 -0.51 -5.37
C CYS A 206 2.48 -1.34 -6.44
N ALA A 207 1.69 -0.69 -7.29
CA ALA A 207 1.08 -1.30 -8.46
C ALA A 207 2.10 -1.36 -9.61
N LEU A 208 2.43 -2.55 -10.07
CA LEU A 208 3.33 -2.79 -11.21
C LEU A 208 2.55 -2.97 -12.52
N ALA A 209 1.32 -3.48 -12.44
CA ALA A 209 0.42 -3.61 -13.57
C ALA A 209 -1.05 -3.46 -13.13
N GLY A 210 -1.90 -3.01 -14.06
CA GLY A 210 -3.33 -2.87 -13.84
C GLY A 210 -3.71 -1.66 -13.00
N ARG A 211 -4.93 -1.71 -12.45
CA ARG A 211 -5.51 -0.64 -11.63
C ARG A 211 -6.04 -1.22 -10.32
N LYS A 212 -5.90 -0.49 -9.22
CA LYS A 212 -6.55 -0.82 -7.94
C LYS A 212 -7.15 0.43 -7.31
N ARG A 213 -8.34 0.26 -6.72
CA ARG A 213 -8.98 1.26 -5.86
C ARG A 213 -8.90 0.80 -4.41
N PHE A 214 -8.37 1.67 -3.57
CA PHE A 214 -8.36 1.52 -2.12
C PHE A 214 -9.41 2.45 -1.53
N ALA A 215 -10.29 1.90 -0.69
CA ALA A 215 -11.13 2.65 0.21
C ALA A 215 -10.55 2.49 1.62
N LEU A 216 -10.22 3.60 2.27
CA LEU A 216 -9.47 3.68 3.52
C LEU A 216 -10.32 4.36 4.59
N VAL A 217 -10.37 3.80 5.79
CA VAL A 217 -11.12 4.36 6.91
C VAL A 217 -10.20 4.53 8.11
N HIS A 218 -10.27 5.74 8.67
CA HIS A 218 -9.39 6.17 9.74
C HIS A 218 -9.61 5.34 11.02
N PRO A 219 -8.55 4.96 11.76
CA PRO A 219 -8.65 4.22 13.02
C PRO A 219 -9.48 4.91 14.12
N ARG A 220 -9.72 6.22 14.00
CA ARG A 220 -10.58 7.01 14.91
C ARG A 220 -11.99 6.45 15.01
N TRP A 221 -12.46 5.78 13.96
CA TRP A 221 -13.79 5.16 13.91
C TRP A 221 -13.84 3.79 14.59
N ARG A 222 -12.72 3.26 15.08
CA ARG A 222 -12.60 1.94 15.69
C ARG A 222 -13.68 1.63 16.71
N ALA A 223 -13.91 2.53 17.67
CA ALA A 223 -14.91 2.33 18.71
C ALA A 223 -16.33 2.16 18.14
N LYS A 224 -16.65 2.83 17.02
CA LYS A 224 -17.96 2.74 16.34
C LYS A 224 -18.04 1.52 15.43
N LEU A 225 -16.95 1.16 14.75
CA LEU A 225 -16.90 0.07 13.78
C LEU A 225 -16.79 -1.31 14.43
N GLU A 226 -15.99 -1.44 15.48
CA GLU A 226 -15.76 -2.70 16.20
C GLU A 226 -16.77 -2.90 17.35
N ALA A 227 -17.65 -1.92 17.62
CA ALA A 227 -18.69 -2.06 18.63
C ALA A 227 -19.73 -3.11 18.20
N HIS A 228 -20.04 -4.02 19.14
CA HIS A 228 -21.20 -4.88 19.00
C HIS A 228 -22.46 -4.04 19.27
N PRO A 229 -23.48 -4.03 18.40
CA PRO A 229 -24.68 -3.22 18.60
C PRO A 229 -25.50 -3.58 19.87
N ASN A 230 -25.11 -4.63 20.61
CA ASN A 230 -25.78 -5.11 21.83
C ASN A 230 -24.85 -5.26 23.06
N SER A 231 -23.63 -4.70 23.07
CA SER A 231 -22.74 -4.86 24.24
C SER A 231 -23.03 -3.85 25.35
N ALA A 232 -24.06 -4.14 26.16
CA ALA A 232 -24.15 -3.64 27.55
C ALA A 232 -23.49 -4.60 28.56
N GLY A 233 -22.76 -5.61 28.09
CA GLY A 233 -22.10 -6.63 28.90
C GLY A 233 -20.77 -7.08 28.31
N PRO A 234 -19.98 -7.88 29.05
CA PRO A 234 -18.71 -8.42 28.57
C PRO A 234 -18.93 -9.21 27.28
N PRO A 235 -17.97 -9.17 26.33
CA PRO A 235 -18.11 -9.87 25.06
C PRO A 235 -18.48 -11.34 25.32
N PRO A 236 -19.47 -11.89 24.60
CA PRO A 236 -19.81 -13.29 24.75
C PRO A 236 -18.55 -14.13 24.52
N ARG A 237 -18.34 -15.17 25.33
CA ARG A 237 -17.34 -16.19 25.05
C ARG A 237 -17.84 -17.03 23.87
N GLY A 238 -17.76 -16.48 22.66
CA GLY A 238 -18.27 -17.07 21.42
C GLY A 238 -17.89 -16.24 20.17
N PRO A 239 -17.90 -16.85 18.98
CA PRO A 239 -17.21 -16.32 17.79
C PRO A 239 -17.94 -15.20 17.02
N ASP A 240 -19.23 -14.94 17.27
CA ASP A 240 -19.93 -13.87 16.56
C ASP A 240 -19.81 -12.53 17.30
N ARG A 241 -18.74 -11.80 17.00
CA ARG A 241 -18.57 -10.38 17.37
C ARG A 241 -19.15 -9.48 16.28
N PHE A 242 -20.39 -9.74 15.88
CA PHE A 242 -21.08 -8.97 14.85
C PHE A 242 -20.27 -8.86 13.54
N GLY A 243 -19.72 -9.99 13.10
CA GLY A 243 -18.89 -10.08 11.89
C GLY A 243 -17.50 -9.43 11.98
N PHE A 244 -17.00 -9.00 13.15
CA PHE A 244 -15.62 -8.53 13.31
C PHE A 244 -14.71 -9.61 13.91
N ILE A 245 -13.57 -9.89 13.29
CA ILE A 245 -12.59 -10.89 13.75
C ILE A 245 -11.23 -10.20 13.92
N ASP A 246 -10.66 -10.28 15.12
CA ASP A 246 -9.31 -9.76 15.44
C ASP A 246 -8.40 -10.95 15.79
N ALA A 247 -7.37 -11.17 14.98
CA ALA A 247 -6.47 -12.33 15.13
C ALA A 247 -5.71 -12.30 16.46
N ARG A 248 -5.53 -11.14 17.09
CA ARG A 248 -4.90 -11.03 18.43
C ARG A 248 -5.81 -11.55 19.55
N LEU A 249 -7.11 -11.62 19.28
CA LEU A 249 -8.14 -11.99 20.25
C LEU A 249 -8.75 -13.37 19.95
N ASP A 250 -8.33 -14.02 18.88
CA ASP A 250 -8.75 -15.36 18.47
C ASP A 250 -7.52 -16.24 18.12
N PRO A 251 -7.10 -17.13 19.04
CA PRO A 251 -5.94 -18.01 18.82
C PRO A 251 -6.09 -18.97 17.64
N GLN A 252 -7.30 -19.17 17.11
CA GLN A 252 -7.55 -20.04 15.95
C GLN A 252 -7.35 -19.32 14.61
N GLN A 253 -7.18 -17.99 14.62
CA GLN A 253 -6.98 -17.20 13.42
C GLN A 253 -5.48 -16.92 13.22
N PRO A 254 -4.85 -17.49 12.18
CA PRO A 254 -3.45 -17.18 11.87
C PRO A 254 -3.32 -15.75 11.32
N GLY A 255 -2.23 -15.07 11.68
CA GLY A 255 -1.84 -13.77 11.10
C GLY A 255 -1.92 -12.57 12.05
N TYR A 256 -1.77 -11.38 11.47
CA TYR A 256 -1.79 -10.08 12.16
C TYR A 256 -2.89 -9.20 11.57
N GLY A 257 -3.50 -8.34 12.38
CA GLY A 257 -4.60 -7.47 11.97
C GLY A 257 -5.98 -7.98 12.34
N ALA A 258 -6.99 -7.36 11.74
CA ALA A 258 -8.40 -7.67 11.98
C ALA A 258 -9.24 -7.42 10.73
N TYR A 259 -10.31 -8.18 10.53
CA TYR A 259 -11.17 -8.10 9.36
C TYR A 259 -12.64 -8.19 9.70
N PHE A 260 -13.47 -7.75 8.75
CA PHE A 260 -14.92 -7.88 8.82
C PHE A 260 -15.44 -8.91 7.83
N GLN A 261 -16.33 -9.79 8.30
CA GLN A 261 -17.18 -10.66 7.49
C GLN A 261 -18.44 -9.90 7.05
N LEU A 262 -18.23 -8.86 6.24
CA LEU A 262 -19.29 -8.07 5.63
C LEU A 262 -19.28 -8.29 4.12
N ASP A 263 -20.47 -8.24 3.50
CA ASP A 263 -20.57 -8.25 2.04
C ASP A 263 -20.18 -6.87 1.49
N VAL A 264 -18.94 -6.76 1.00
CA VAL A 264 -18.43 -5.51 0.42
C VAL A 264 -19.17 -5.07 -0.85
N ASP A 265 -19.95 -5.92 -1.50
CA ASP A 265 -20.73 -5.57 -2.69
C ASP A 265 -22.16 -5.15 -2.35
N ALA A 266 -22.65 -5.56 -1.19
CA ALA A 266 -23.99 -5.24 -0.69
C ALA A 266 -23.94 -4.95 0.81
N MET A 267 -23.47 -3.75 1.16
CA MET A 267 -23.32 -3.33 2.56
C MET A 267 -24.66 -3.23 3.27
N ASP A 268 -24.95 -4.17 4.18
CA ASP A 268 -26.14 -4.11 5.02
C ASP A 268 -25.98 -3.04 6.12
N LEU A 269 -26.26 -1.79 5.77
CA LEU A 269 -26.22 -0.68 6.71
C LEU A 269 -27.32 -0.72 7.78
N ILE A 270 -28.36 -1.55 7.63
CA ILE A 270 -29.35 -1.78 8.70
C ILE A 270 -28.67 -2.60 9.79
N ARG A 271 -28.04 -3.70 9.39
CA ARG A 271 -27.25 -4.56 10.28
C ARG A 271 -26.06 -3.82 10.85
N TYR A 272 -25.27 -3.10 10.04
CA TYR A 272 -24.04 -2.42 10.47
C TYR A 272 -24.19 -0.88 10.48
N PRO A 273 -24.95 -0.29 11.44
CA PRO A 273 -25.25 1.14 11.47
C PRO A 273 -24.01 2.01 11.69
N GLY A 274 -22.94 1.45 12.29
CA GLY A 274 -21.68 2.14 12.53
C GLY A 274 -21.05 2.75 11.27
N TRP A 275 -21.27 2.14 10.10
CA TRP A 275 -20.70 2.58 8.83
C TRP A 275 -21.41 3.77 8.18
N ARG A 276 -22.67 4.06 8.56
CA ARG A 276 -23.52 5.06 7.88
C ARG A 276 -22.94 6.48 7.86
N GLU A 277 -22.15 6.82 8.87
CA GLU A 277 -21.61 8.17 9.07
C GLU A 277 -20.09 8.24 8.84
N VAL A 278 -19.46 7.12 8.55
CA VAL A 278 -18.00 7.02 8.51
C VAL A 278 -17.46 7.77 7.29
N ASP A 279 -16.57 8.73 7.55
CA ASP A 279 -15.73 9.30 6.51
C ASP A 279 -14.72 8.26 6.04
N TRP A 280 -14.56 8.16 4.73
CA TRP A 280 -13.62 7.25 4.09
C TRP A 280 -12.84 7.97 3.00
N TYR A 281 -11.65 7.47 2.71
CA TYR A 281 -10.72 8.04 1.75
C TYR A 281 -10.53 7.09 0.56
N GLN A 282 -10.51 7.63 -0.65
CA GLN A 282 -10.29 6.91 -1.89
C GLN A 282 -8.87 7.15 -2.41
N ALA A 283 -8.21 6.08 -2.82
CA ALA A 283 -6.98 6.12 -3.59
C ALA A 283 -7.08 5.20 -4.81
N ASP A 284 -7.01 5.77 -6.00
CA ASP A 284 -6.92 5.04 -7.26
C ASP A 284 -5.47 4.96 -7.72
N LEU A 285 -4.94 3.74 -7.85
CA LEU A 285 -3.60 3.46 -8.35
C LEU A 285 -3.64 2.97 -9.79
N GLU A 286 -2.70 3.46 -10.59
CA GLU A 286 -2.33 2.93 -11.88
C GLU A 286 -0.93 2.29 -11.84
N ALA A 287 -0.54 1.59 -12.90
CA ALA A 287 0.79 0.99 -12.99
C ALA A 287 1.90 2.04 -12.82
N GLY A 288 2.80 1.77 -11.88
CA GLY A 288 3.90 2.64 -11.47
C GLY A 288 3.63 3.41 -10.18
N ASP A 289 2.39 3.48 -9.70
CA ASP A 289 2.05 4.20 -8.46
C ASP A 289 2.31 3.34 -7.22
N CYS A 290 2.56 4.00 -6.09
CA CYS A 290 2.59 3.36 -4.79
C CYS A 290 1.67 4.08 -3.80
N ILE A 291 1.10 3.34 -2.85
CA ILE A 291 0.33 3.87 -1.73
C ILE A 291 1.00 3.49 -0.41
N TYR A 292 1.14 4.44 0.48
CA TYR A 292 1.41 4.22 1.90
C TYR A 292 0.08 4.12 2.64
N ILE A 293 -0.11 2.99 3.32
CA ILE A 293 -1.24 2.69 4.19
C ILE A 293 -0.67 2.62 5.62
N PRO A 294 -1.02 3.60 6.48
CA PRO A 294 -0.50 3.60 7.82
C PRO A 294 -1.07 2.45 8.64
N HIS A 295 -0.32 2.03 9.65
CA HIS A 295 -0.75 1.02 10.61
C HIS A 295 -2.18 1.28 11.14
N GLY A 296 -2.99 0.21 11.18
CA GLY A 296 -4.31 0.20 11.80
C GLY A 296 -5.42 0.83 10.97
N TRP A 297 -5.11 1.43 9.81
CA TRP A 297 -6.13 1.92 8.88
C TRP A 297 -6.93 0.77 8.30
N TYR A 298 -8.25 0.84 8.44
CA TYR A 298 -9.13 -0.11 7.77
C TYR A 298 -9.11 0.17 6.28
N HIS A 299 -9.13 -0.87 5.46
CA HIS A 299 -9.11 -0.73 4.04
C HIS A 299 -9.82 -1.87 3.31
N GLN A 300 -10.38 -1.51 2.15
CA GLN A 300 -11.00 -2.40 1.18
C GLN A 300 -10.37 -2.12 -0.18
N VAL A 301 -9.96 -3.17 -0.88
CA VAL A 301 -9.23 -3.06 -2.15
C VAL A 301 -10.04 -3.70 -3.26
N ARG A 302 -10.25 -2.97 -4.36
CA ARG A 302 -10.85 -3.49 -5.58
C ARG A 302 -9.85 -3.44 -6.72
N ALA A 303 -9.61 -4.57 -7.37
CA ALA A 303 -8.90 -4.61 -8.63
C ALA A 303 -9.81 -4.16 -9.79
N GLY A 304 -9.22 -3.43 -10.74
CA GLY A 304 -9.85 -3.16 -12.03
C GLY A 304 -10.11 -4.44 -12.82
N PRO A 305 -10.75 -4.36 -14.00
CA PRO A 305 -11.19 -5.53 -14.76
C PRO A 305 -10.05 -6.30 -15.45
N SER A 306 -8.81 -5.78 -15.40
CA SER A 306 -7.66 -6.33 -16.10
C SER A 306 -6.61 -6.86 -15.11
N ARG A 307 -5.65 -7.62 -15.63
CA ARG A 307 -4.51 -8.15 -14.88
C ARG A 307 -3.90 -7.10 -13.95
N THR A 308 -3.74 -7.47 -12.68
CA THR A 308 -3.09 -6.65 -11.66
C THR A 308 -1.86 -7.34 -11.12
N VAL A 309 -0.78 -6.58 -10.92
CA VAL A 309 0.41 -7.03 -10.19
C VAL A 309 0.77 -5.96 -9.17
N ASN A 310 0.98 -6.36 -7.92
CA ASN A 310 1.47 -5.48 -6.88
C ASN A 310 2.62 -6.12 -6.12
N VAL A 311 3.57 -5.29 -5.71
CA VAL A 311 4.59 -5.65 -4.72
C VAL A 311 4.45 -4.71 -3.54
N MET A 312 4.65 -5.24 -2.34
CA MET A 312 4.56 -4.43 -1.13
C MET A 312 5.61 -4.79 -0.09
N VAL A 313 5.90 -3.82 0.75
CA VAL A 313 6.68 -3.99 1.98
C VAL A 313 5.79 -3.68 3.17
N TRP A 314 5.78 -4.60 4.12
CA TRP A 314 5.28 -4.39 5.46
C TRP A 314 6.46 -4.19 6.40
N TYR A 315 6.43 -3.11 7.14
CA TYR A 315 7.47 -2.76 8.09
C TYR A 315 6.86 -2.20 9.37
N TRP A 316 7.66 -2.07 10.41
CA TRP A 316 7.23 -1.46 11.65
C TRP A 316 7.92 -0.11 11.79
N ARG A 317 7.14 0.91 12.17
CA ARG A 317 7.63 2.28 12.24
C ARG A 317 8.64 2.43 13.38
N PRO A 318 9.80 3.06 13.15
CA PRO A 318 10.69 3.44 14.24
C PRO A 318 9.99 4.44 15.17
N GLU A 319 10.27 4.39 16.48
CA GLU A 319 9.68 5.35 17.43
C GLU A 319 10.10 6.78 17.13
N ARG A 320 11.37 6.96 16.76
CA ARG A 320 11.99 8.25 16.48
C ARG A 320 12.76 8.18 15.17
N PHE A 321 12.87 9.32 14.50
CA PHE A 321 13.66 9.41 13.28
C PHE A 321 15.17 9.43 13.59
N GLU A 322 15.89 8.39 13.18
CA GLU A 322 17.34 8.27 13.40
C GLU A 322 18.16 8.95 12.29
N ALA A 323 18.40 10.25 12.42
CA ALA A 323 19.09 11.06 11.40
C ALA A 323 20.51 10.57 11.07
N SER A 324 21.23 9.99 12.03
CA SER A 324 22.59 9.46 11.86
C SER A 324 22.68 8.35 10.79
N THR A 325 21.58 7.62 10.57
CA THR A 325 21.50 6.58 9.54
C THR A 325 21.36 7.14 8.11
N CYS A 326 21.15 8.45 7.96
CA CYS A 326 20.99 9.12 6.66
C CYS A 326 22.31 9.64 6.05
N THR A 327 23.45 9.07 6.44
CA THR A 327 24.79 9.47 5.95
C THR A 327 24.89 9.41 4.42
N PRO A 328 25.72 10.27 3.78
CA PRO A 328 25.75 10.42 2.33
C PRO A 328 25.97 9.09 1.60
N ARG A 329 25.12 8.82 0.61
CA ARG A 329 25.19 7.59 -0.18
C ARG A 329 26.38 7.62 -1.13
N GLN A 330 27.11 6.50 -1.17
CA GLN A 330 28.04 6.14 -2.26
C GLN A 330 27.28 6.03 -3.60
N PRO A 331 27.96 6.19 -4.76
CA PRO A 331 27.35 6.10 -6.08
C PRO A 331 26.70 4.72 -6.29
N GLY A 332 25.37 4.69 -6.37
CA GLY A 332 24.59 3.46 -6.52
C GLY A 332 23.14 3.67 -6.09
N GLY A 333 22.19 3.31 -6.95
CA GLY A 333 20.78 3.43 -6.59
C GLY A 333 20.47 2.46 -5.43
N GLY A 334 19.79 2.96 -4.39
CA GLY A 334 19.66 2.32 -3.07
C GLY A 334 19.17 0.85 -3.01
N PRO A 335 19.07 0.26 -1.79
CA PRO A 335 18.94 -1.17 -1.58
C PRO A 335 17.68 -1.71 -2.26
N ARG A 336 17.87 -2.89 -2.85
CA ARG A 336 16.79 -3.75 -3.33
C ARG A 336 16.28 -4.60 -2.18
N PHE A 337 15.15 -5.26 -2.40
CA PHE A 337 14.62 -6.17 -1.39
C PHE A 337 15.59 -7.34 -1.13
N SER A 338 16.36 -7.75 -2.14
CA SER A 338 17.39 -8.80 -2.01
C SER A 338 18.58 -8.41 -1.15
N ASP A 339 18.78 -7.11 -0.92
CA ASP A 339 19.95 -6.61 -0.18
C ASP A 339 19.69 -6.55 1.34
N CYS A 340 18.47 -6.91 1.78
CA CYS A 340 17.98 -6.83 3.15
C CYS A 340 17.57 -8.20 3.71
N SER A 341 17.75 -8.40 5.02
CA SER A 341 17.05 -9.45 5.76
C SER A 341 15.60 -9.04 6.06
N TRP A 342 14.75 -10.04 6.28
CA TRP A 342 13.31 -9.89 6.52
C TRP A 342 12.88 -10.71 7.74
N GLY A 343 11.65 -10.50 8.21
CA GLY A 343 11.04 -11.24 9.31
C GLY A 343 11.16 -10.55 10.66
N TYR A 344 11.39 -9.24 10.70
CA TYR A 344 11.30 -8.53 11.97
C TYR A 344 9.87 -8.55 12.50
N MET A 345 9.73 -8.97 13.76
CA MET A 345 8.49 -9.01 14.50
C MET A 345 8.71 -8.40 15.89
N PRO A 346 7.87 -7.45 16.33
CA PRO A 346 7.96 -6.91 17.67
C PRO A 346 7.62 -7.99 18.72
N PRO A 347 8.17 -7.91 19.95
CA PRO A 347 7.83 -8.82 21.02
C PRO A 347 6.33 -8.80 21.35
N PRO A 348 5.74 -9.93 21.79
CA PRO A 348 4.36 -9.95 22.28
C PRO A 348 4.21 -9.08 23.54
N GLY A 349 3.37 -8.03 23.52
CA GLY A 349 3.14 -7.12 24.66
C GLY A 349 2.38 -5.84 24.27
N ASN A 350 1.70 -5.20 25.22
CA ASN A 350 0.58 -4.25 25.05
C ASN A 350 0.79 -3.08 24.07
N GLY A 351 0.46 -3.30 22.80
CA GLY A 351 0.11 -2.28 21.82
C GLY A 351 0.58 -2.62 20.42
N PRO A 352 -0.10 -2.16 19.34
CA PRO A 352 0.57 -2.08 18.05
C PRO A 352 1.82 -1.22 18.23
N PRO A 353 2.89 -1.39 17.43
CA PRO A 353 4.16 -0.71 17.68
C PRO A 353 4.03 0.77 17.31
N ARG A 354 3.48 1.53 18.24
CA ARG A 354 3.77 2.93 18.41
C ARG A 354 5.19 3.01 18.94
N GLY A 355 6.14 2.93 18.01
CA GLY A 355 7.55 2.94 18.32
C GLY A 355 7.99 1.71 19.08
N VAL A 356 8.76 0.86 18.42
CA VAL A 356 9.49 -0.18 19.14
C VAL A 356 10.50 0.52 20.04
N VAL A 357 10.19 0.61 21.34
CA VAL A 357 11.16 0.99 22.37
C VAL A 357 12.19 -0.14 22.44
N GLN A 358 13.46 0.14 22.15
CA GLN A 358 14.52 -0.79 22.52
C GLN A 358 14.60 -0.82 24.06
N HIS A 359 13.97 -1.81 24.69
CA HIS A 359 14.22 -2.07 26.10
C HIS A 359 15.60 -2.73 26.24
N GLU A 360 16.48 -2.13 27.04
CA GLU A 360 17.76 -2.72 27.40
C GLU A 360 17.53 -4.13 27.98
N GLY A 361 18.16 -5.15 27.39
CA GLY A 361 18.10 -6.53 27.88
C GLY A 361 17.23 -7.51 27.08
N VAL A 362 16.34 -7.06 26.19
CA VAL A 362 15.62 -7.95 25.24
C VAL A 362 16.30 -7.86 23.87
N GLY A 363 16.99 -8.93 23.47
CA GLY A 363 17.70 -8.98 22.19
C GLY A 363 16.77 -8.93 20.98
N LEU A 364 16.34 -7.74 20.56
CA LEU A 364 15.59 -7.53 19.33
C LEU A 364 16.51 -7.79 18.13
N ARG A 365 16.17 -8.81 17.32
CA ARG A 365 16.91 -9.10 16.08
C ARG A 365 16.48 -8.13 14.98
N LEU A 366 17.14 -6.98 14.92
CA LEU A 366 16.92 -5.97 13.88
C LEU A 366 17.22 -6.53 12.48
N THR A 367 16.53 -5.98 11.47
CA THR A 367 16.87 -6.28 10.08
C THR A 367 18.19 -5.61 9.66
N LYS A 368 18.90 -6.27 8.74
CA LYS A 368 20.19 -5.83 8.22
C LYS A 368 20.09 -5.67 6.70
N CYS A 369 20.43 -4.48 6.20
CA CYS A 369 20.55 -4.22 4.78
C CYS A 369 22.00 -3.92 4.42
N SER A 370 22.53 -4.61 3.42
CA SER A 370 23.89 -4.39 2.92
C SER A 370 23.91 -3.35 1.81
N ARG A 371 25.01 -2.59 1.70
CA ARG A 371 25.19 -1.58 0.64
C ARG A 371 25.49 -2.18 -0.75
N ALA A 372 25.82 -3.47 -0.84
CA ALA A 372 26.29 -4.14 -2.06
C ALA A 372 25.60 -5.49 -2.36
N GLY A 373 24.54 -5.87 -1.63
CA GLY A 373 23.94 -7.19 -1.79
C GLY A 373 24.88 -8.30 -1.31
N LEU A 374 25.02 -8.46 0.01
CA LEU A 374 25.68 -9.62 0.55
C LEU A 374 24.83 -10.86 0.29
N HIS A 375 25.25 -11.61 -0.73
CA HIS A 375 25.01 -13.03 -0.97
C HIS A 375 25.44 -13.89 0.23
N LEU A 376 24.85 -13.70 1.42
CA LEU A 376 25.11 -14.57 2.58
C LEU A 376 23.90 -14.68 3.52
N ALA A 377 22.68 -14.81 2.97
CA ALA A 377 21.61 -15.49 3.71
C ALA A 377 21.72 -17.00 3.47
N ARG A 378 22.71 -17.65 4.10
CA ARG A 378 22.80 -19.14 4.20
C ARG A 378 21.81 -19.71 5.22
N TRP A 379 20.71 -19.02 5.48
CA TRP A 379 19.69 -19.49 6.41
C TRP A 379 18.38 -19.61 5.63
N PRO A 380 17.71 -20.77 5.66
CA PRO A 380 16.40 -20.90 5.06
C PRO A 380 15.51 -19.85 5.72
N VAL A 381 14.99 -18.93 4.92
CA VAL A 381 13.82 -18.14 5.32
C VAL A 381 12.79 -19.18 5.74
N ARG A 382 12.48 -19.27 7.04
CA ARG A 382 11.26 -19.95 7.44
C ARG A 382 10.16 -19.14 6.78
N THR A 383 9.64 -19.67 5.68
CA THR A 383 8.29 -19.40 5.23
C THR A 383 7.42 -19.95 6.35
N GLU A 384 7.23 -19.16 7.41
CA GLU A 384 6.06 -19.36 8.25
C GLU A 384 4.89 -19.04 7.33
N LEU A 385 4.24 -20.13 6.94
CA LEU A 385 3.00 -20.17 6.17
C LEU A 385 1.93 -19.40 6.95
#